data_AF-A0A644YMU5-F1
#
_entry.id   AF-A0A644YMU5-F1
#
_cell.length_a   1.000
_cell.length_b   1.000
_cell.length_c   1.000
_cell.angle_alpha   90.00
_cell.angle_beta   90.00
_cell.angle_gamma   90.00
#
_symmetry.space_group_name_H-M   'P 1'
#
loop_
_entity.id
_entity.type
_entity.pdbx_description
1 polymer ?
#
loop_
_entity_poly.entity_id
_entity_poly.type
_entity_poly.pdbx_seq_one_letter_code
_entity_poly.pdbx_strand_id
1 'polypeptide(L)'
;MNEKIFIIIAAISVYIIVTIVADFKMKSFIPEIYYNIFIVGVYFFIIVDIGDSDGLIPQIFDAFVFLLIPVSILGTYTVLKKKRIYYFKAIDKKFIKENNEAILQIIEDYENNLNIDNESSITLDNTRIIFHKLNQSQIEGCLQLIGNYINDNREKLTAKGYLIYYAKTVGIPAIITLAAIVVVIKFMNYRPPIEVSEKINIKNEYLVGNTESNINNYGMVAEAEDFIYYAMEGKIYRTDINLENDMVIFDELENLGKDTINVVEDWIFFRQGKEINRIKTDGTNNEILFIGYSLQMQVVGNWIYFISIEDDSKICRIDVNGQNKQLLSDKDIEDMAVYKGKIYYSYNTKEDGFLEVMNTDGTDKQFLSNIRTRNMIVDEEYIYYLADVEEILYRMSLKNKSRERLSNKQILKFIKDDNHIFYTLKNVDNEDWRFKGLYKMNVDGSNVTALDSEIYLDEVGMAVTKDYVFFVSTNGKNHPALKIINKDGVRLK
;
A
#
# COMPACT_ATOMS: atom_id res chain seq x y z
N MET A 1 -4.15 -7.93 5.59
CA MET A 1 -5.02 -8.82 4.79
C MET A 1 -5.87 -9.76 5.65
N ASN A 2 -5.32 -10.40 6.69
CA ASN A 2 -6.08 -11.33 7.57
C ASN A 2 -7.24 -10.65 8.34
N GLU A 3 -7.06 -9.42 8.79
CA GLU A 3 -8.07 -8.68 9.57
C GLU A 3 -9.34 -8.36 8.74
N LYS A 4 -9.17 -7.94 7.49
CA LYS A 4 -10.29 -7.63 6.59
C LYS A 4 -11.13 -8.86 6.23
N ILE A 5 -10.46 -10.00 6.03
CA ILE A 5 -11.15 -11.29 5.80
C ILE A 5 -11.93 -11.70 7.06
N PHE A 6 -11.35 -11.50 8.24
CA PHE A 6 -12.00 -11.78 9.52
C PHE A 6 -13.26 -10.94 9.74
N ILE A 7 -13.21 -9.65 9.41
CA ILE A 7 -14.36 -8.72 9.50
C ILE A 7 -15.50 -9.15 8.56
N ILE A 8 -15.18 -9.47 7.30
CA ILE A 8 -16.20 -9.94 6.33
C ILE A 8 -16.83 -11.25 6.83
N ILE A 9 -16.03 -12.18 7.34
CA ILE A 9 -16.53 -13.44 7.93
C ILE A 9 -17.43 -13.16 9.15
N ALA A 10 -17.05 -12.22 10.00
CA ALA A 10 -17.83 -11.84 11.18
C ALA A 10 -19.18 -11.23 10.79
N ALA A 11 -19.22 -10.31 9.83
CA ALA A 11 -20.45 -9.68 9.34
C ALA A 11 -21.42 -10.71 8.71
N ILE A 12 -20.90 -11.62 7.88
CA ILE A 12 -21.69 -12.72 7.31
C ILE A 12 -22.22 -13.63 8.44
N SER A 13 -21.39 -13.94 9.45
CA SER A 13 -21.79 -14.78 10.58
C SER A 13 -22.92 -14.13 11.40
N VAL A 14 -22.85 -12.82 11.65
CA VAL A 14 -23.91 -12.07 12.33
C VAL A 14 -25.21 -12.09 11.50
N TYR A 15 -25.13 -11.88 10.18
CA TYR A 15 -26.31 -11.98 9.29
C TYR A 15 -27.00 -13.35 9.40
N ILE A 16 -26.21 -14.43 9.36
CA ILE A 16 -26.73 -15.79 9.46
C ILE A 16 -27.40 -16.03 10.81
N ILE A 17 -26.74 -15.63 11.91
CA ILE A 17 -27.27 -15.78 13.28
C ILE A 17 -28.58 -15.02 13.44
N VAL A 18 -28.64 -13.75 13.01
CA VAL A 18 -29.86 -12.95 13.15
C VAL A 18 -31.00 -13.50 12.29
N THR A 19 -30.71 -13.98 11.07
CA THR A 19 -31.73 -14.64 10.21
C THR A 19 -32.33 -15.87 10.89
N ILE A 20 -31.47 -16.71 11.49
CA ILE A 20 -31.89 -17.93 12.21
C ILE A 20 -32.71 -17.56 13.43
N VAL A 21 -32.27 -16.56 14.22
CA VAL A 21 -32.97 -16.11 15.43
C VAL A 21 -34.32 -15.48 15.08
N ALA A 22 -34.40 -14.70 14.00
CA ALA A 22 -35.65 -14.12 13.51
C ALA A 22 -36.65 -15.20 13.07
N ASP A 23 -36.21 -16.18 12.28
CA ASP A 23 -37.07 -17.29 11.84
C ASP A 23 -37.52 -18.17 13.03
N PHE A 24 -36.69 -18.28 14.08
CA PHE A 24 -37.06 -18.98 15.31
C PHE A 24 -38.09 -18.23 16.15
N LYS A 25 -37.96 -16.89 16.28
CA LYS A 25 -38.84 -16.05 17.12
C LYS A 25 -40.17 -15.67 16.46
N MET A 26 -40.24 -15.58 15.13
CA MET A 26 -41.47 -15.20 14.44
C MET A 26 -42.46 -16.38 14.34
N LYS A 27 -43.77 -16.10 14.26
CA LYS A 27 -44.84 -17.09 13.95
C LYS A 27 -44.67 -17.61 12.50
N SER A 28 -45.62 -18.36 11.94
CA SER A 28 -45.52 -18.98 10.59
C SER A 28 -45.29 -18.02 9.40
N PHE A 29 -45.27 -16.69 9.64
CA PHE A 29 -45.16 -15.65 8.62
C PHE A 29 -44.18 -14.55 9.01
N ILE A 30 -43.44 -14.05 8.02
CA ILE A 30 -42.48 -12.95 8.13
C ILE A 30 -42.99 -11.80 7.23
N PRO A 31 -43.34 -10.63 7.79
CA PRO A 31 -43.72 -9.47 6.99
C PRO A 31 -42.54 -8.97 6.14
N GLU A 32 -42.79 -8.60 4.89
CA GLU A 32 -41.76 -8.16 3.93
C GLU A 32 -40.86 -7.02 4.44
N ILE A 33 -41.43 -6.10 5.24
CA ILE A 33 -40.69 -4.98 5.81
C ILE A 33 -39.50 -5.43 6.67
N TYR A 34 -39.63 -6.56 7.39
CA TYR A 34 -38.54 -7.10 8.19
C TYR A 34 -37.45 -7.75 7.34
N TYR A 35 -37.82 -8.35 6.20
CA TYR A 35 -36.85 -8.91 5.24
C TYR A 35 -36.01 -7.80 4.60
N ASN A 36 -36.66 -6.70 4.20
CA ASN A 36 -35.99 -5.57 3.54
C ASN A 36 -35.12 -4.75 4.50
N ILE A 37 -35.59 -4.45 5.71
CA ILE A 37 -34.80 -3.73 6.74
C ILE A 37 -33.53 -4.51 7.09
N PHE A 38 -33.62 -5.83 7.17
CA PHE A 38 -32.51 -6.68 7.57
C PHE A 38 -31.41 -6.79 6.49
N ILE A 39 -31.81 -6.91 5.22
CA ILE A 39 -30.88 -6.85 4.09
C ILE A 39 -30.16 -5.50 4.10
N VAL A 40 -30.90 -4.39 4.23
CA VAL A 40 -30.33 -3.04 4.27
C VAL A 40 -29.33 -2.89 5.43
N GLY A 41 -29.66 -3.40 6.62
CA GLY A 41 -28.80 -3.31 7.81
C GLY A 41 -27.47 -4.03 7.68
N VAL A 42 -27.45 -5.22 7.06
CA VAL A 42 -26.20 -5.98 6.87
C VAL A 42 -25.35 -5.42 5.74
N TYR A 43 -25.96 -4.96 4.65
CA TYR A 43 -25.22 -4.22 3.64
C TYR A 43 -24.62 -2.93 4.25
N PHE A 44 -25.39 -2.17 5.04
CA PHE A 44 -24.89 -0.97 5.72
C PHE A 44 -23.71 -1.25 6.65
N PHE A 45 -23.76 -2.33 7.45
CA PHE A 45 -22.67 -2.69 8.37
C PHE A 45 -21.39 -3.12 7.64
N ILE A 46 -21.51 -3.88 6.55
CA ILE A 46 -20.38 -4.24 5.67
C ILE A 46 -19.78 -2.98 5.03
N ILE A 47 -20.61 -1.99 4.69
CA ILE A 47 -20.19 -0.75 4.01
C ILE A 47 -19.47 0.21 4.96
N VAL A 48 -20.00 0.44 6.17
CA VAL A 48 -19.39 1.36 7.15
C VAL A 48 -18.00 0.89 7.57
N ASP A 49 -17.80 -0.43 7.69
CA ASP A 49 -16.52 -1.00 8.12
C ASP A 49 -15.49 -1.10 6.96
N ILE A 50 -15.95 -1.30 5.72
CA ILE A 50 -15.08 -1.25 4.53
C ILE A 50 -14.66 0.20 4.21
N GLY A 51 -15.54 1.17 4.45
CA GLY A 51 -15.34 2.58 4.15
C GLY A 51 -14.31 3.30 5.04
N ASP A 52 -13.91 2.70 6.15
CA ASP A 52 -13.00 3.31 7.15
C ASP A 52 -11.53 2.87 6.99
N SER A 53 -11.16 2.20 5.89
CA SER A 53 -9.77 1.74 5.68
C SER A 53 -9.19 2.15 4.33
N ASP A 54 -8.31 3.15 4.39
CA ASP A 54 -7.24 3.52 3.45
C ASP A 54 -7.45 3.19 1.96
N GLY A 55 -7.85 4.21 1.20
CA GLY A 55 -7.41 4.43 -0.18
C GLY A 55 -8.14 3.71 -1.31
N LEU A 56 -9.22 2.96 -1.06
CA LEU A 56 -10.08 2.41 -2.13
C LEU A 56 -11.08 3.46 -2.64
N ILE A 57 -10.61 4.13 -3.70
CA ILE A 57 -11.13 5.23 -4.54
C ILE A 57 -12.68 5.39 -4.64
N PRO A 58 -13.16 6.66 -4.74
CA PRO A 58 -14.55 7.08 -4.99
C PRO A 58 -15.37 6.35 -6.06
N GLN A 59 -14.76 5.62 -7.00
CA GLN A 59 -15.46 4.93 -8.08
C GLN A 59 -16.31 3.74 -7.58
N ILE A 60 -15.86 3.06 -6.51
CA ILE A 60 -16.68 2.03 -5.86
C ILE A 60 -17.86 2.68 -5.14
N PHE A 61 -17.64 3.85 -4.51
CA PHE A 61 -18.66 4.62 -3.81
C PHE A 61 -19.72 5.20 -4.78
N ASP A 62 -19.30 5.72 -5.93
CA ASP A 62 -20.18 6.25 -6.98
C ASP A 62 -21.01 5.15 -7.64
N ALA A 63 -20.41 3.99 -7.93
CA ALA A 63 -21.16 2.80 -8.37
C ALA A 63 -22.15 2.30 -7.31
N PHE A 64 -21.88 2.58 -6.02
CA PHE A 64 -22.71 2.17 -4.88
C PHE A 64 -23.90 3.10 -4.60
N VAL A 65 -23.77 4.40 -4.83
CA VAL A 65 -24.90 5.36 -4.75
C VAL A 65 -26.01 4.95 -5.73
N PHE A 66 -25.64 4.37 -6.89
CA PHE A 66 -26.59 3.79 -7.84
C PHE A 66 -27.32 2.53 -7.34
N LEU A 67 -26.82 1.82 -6.33
CA LEU A 67 -27.46 0.65 -5.70
C LEU A 67 -28.38 1.01 -4.51
N LEU A 68 -28.06 2.09 -3.78
CA LEU A 68 -28.87 2.58 -2.66
C LEU A 68 -30.20 3.20 -3.11
N ILE A 69 -30.23 3.82 -4.29
CA ILE A 69 -31.42 4.44 -4.87
C ILE A 69 -32.53 3.39 -5.15
N PRO A 70 -32.27 2.24 -5.81
CA PRO A 70 -33.25 1.18 -5.97
C PRO A 70 -33.77 0.61 -4.65
N VAL A 71 -32.92 0.43 -3.62
CA VAL A 71 -33.31 -0.18 -2.34
C VAL A 71 -34.17 0.76 -1.49
N SER A 72 -33.82 2.05 -1.46
CA SER A 72 -34.62 3.09 -0.79
C SER A 72 -35.93 3.38 -1.54
N ILE A 73 -35.93 3.33 -2.88
CA ILE A 73 -37.14 3.36 -3.72
C ILE A 73 -38.00 2.11 -3.48
N LEU A 74 -37.43 0.91 -3.39
CA LEU A 74 -38.20 -0.32 -3.07
C LEU A 74 -38.82 -0.24 -1.67
N GLY A 75 -38.04 0.20 -0.67
CA GLY A 75 -38.52 0.37 0.71
C GLY A 75 -39.68 1.35 0.81
N THR A 76 -39.56 2.53 0.18
CA THR A 76 -40.65 3.52 0.11
C THR A 76 -41.83 3.05 -0.75
N TYR A 77 -41.59 2.31 -1.83
CA TYR A 77 -42.63 1.71 -2.69
C TYR A 77 -43.47 0.67 -1.95
N THR A 78 -42.87 -0.19 -1.12
CA THR A 78 -43.60 -1.16 -0.28
C THR A 78 -44.45 -0.50 0.81
N VAL A 79 -44.04 0.65 1.33
CA VAL A 79 -44.81 1.40 2.35
C VAL A 79 -45.98 2.17 1.74
N LEU A 80 -45.86 2.64 0.49
CA LEU A 80 -46.85 3.48 -0.18
C LEU A 80 -48.00 2.71 -0.87
N LYS A 81 -47.80 1.45 -1.29
CA LYS A 81 -48.90 0.62 -1.79
C LYS A 81 -49.68 0.05 -0.60
N LYS A 82 -51.01 0.16 -0.62
CA LYS A 82 -51.94 -0.61 0.24
C LYS A 82 -51.90 -2.14 -0.03
N LYS A 83 -50.72 -2.69 -0.36
CA LYS A 83 -50.42 -4.11 -0.50
C LYS A 83 -49.49 -4.51 0.63
N ARG A 84 -49.92 -5.42 1.49
CA ARG A 84 -49.09 -5.98 2.56
C ARG A 84 -48.68 -7.39 2.16
N ILE A 85 -47.37 -7.67 2.16
CA ILE A 85 -46.81 -8.95 1.72
C ILE A 85 -46.23 -9.68 2.93
N TYR A 86 -46.59 -10.96 3.05
CA TYR A 86 -46.09 -11.86 4.08
C TYR A 86 -45.46 -13.08 3.42
N TYR A 87 -44.25 -13.42 3.84
CA TYR A 87 -43.55 -14.62 3.41
C TYR A 87 -43.80 -15.74 4.42
N PHE A 88 -44.04 -16.95 3.93
CA PHE A 88 -43.97 -18.13 4.81
C PHE A 88 -42.53 -18.34 5.26
N LYS A 89 -42.35 -18.99 6.42
CA LYS A 89 -41.01 -19.39 6.86
C LYS A 89 -40.29 -20.17 5.78
N ALA A 90 -38.98 -19.96 5.70
CA ALA A 90 -38.16 -20.57 4.65
C ALA A 90 -38.24 -22.12 4.68
N ILE A 91 -38.40 -22.68 5.89
CA ILE A 91 -38.53 -24.12 6.13
C ILE A 91 -39.87 -24.70 5.67
N ASP A 92 -40.94 -23.89 5.67
CA ASP A 92 -42.29 -24.34 5.31
C ASP A 92 -42.51 -24.32 3.78
N LYS A 93 -41.61 -23.68 2.99
CA LYS A 93 -41.78 -23.53 1.53
C LYS A 93 -42.13 -24.81 0.78
N LYS A 94 -41.53 -25.95 1.16
CA LYS A 94 -41.83 -27.26 0.56
C LYS A 94 -43.25 -27.71 0.89
N PHE A 95 -43.62 -27.64 2.17
CA PHE A 95 -44.96 -27.97 2.66
C PHE A 95 -46.05 -27.09 2.00
N ILE A 96 -45.80 -25.78 1.88
CA ILE A 96 -46.72 -24.85 1.20
C ILE A 96 -46.91 -25.23 -0.26
N LYS A 97 -45.83 -25.61 -0.97
CA LYS A 97 -45.92 -26.03 -2.36
C LYS A 97 -46.72 -27.34 -2.53
N GLU A 98 -46.55 -28.27 -1.59
CA GLU A 98 -47.27 -29.56 -1.60
C GLU A 98 -48.74 -29.43 -1.18
N ASN A 99 -49.10 -28.40 -0.41
CA ASN A 99 -50.46 -28.17 0.11
C ASN A 99 -51.09 -26.87 -0.42
N ASN A 100 -50.66 -26.41 -1.60
CA ASN A 100 -51.07 -25.13 -2.17
C ASN A 100 -52.58 -25.02 -2.35
N GLU A 101 -53.23 -26.09 -2.83
CA GLU A 101 -54.68 -26.13 -3.03
C GLU A 101 -55.47 -25.98 -1.72
N ALA A 102 -55.05 -26.65 -0.65
CA ALA A 102 -55.71 -26.54 0.65
C ALA A 102 -55.56 -25.14 1.25
N ILE A 103 -54.41 -24.49 1.05
CA ILE A 103 -54.18 -23.12 1.51
C ILE A 103 -55.01 -22.12 0.69
N LEU A 104 -55.14 -22.33 -0.62
CA LEU A 104 -56.05 -21.55 -1.47
C LEU A 104 -57.49 -21.68 -1.02
N GLN A 105 -57.95 -22.89 -0.67
CA GLN A 105 -59.30 -23.10 -0.15
C GLN A 105 -59.54 -22.33 1.16
N ILE A 106 -58.57 -22.33 2.08
CA ILE A 106 -58.66 -21.54 3.33
C ILE A 106 -58.77 -20.04 3.03
N ILE A 107 -58.05 -19.55 2.02
CA ILE A 107 -58.11 -18.16 1.59
C ILE A 107 -59.49 -17.85 1.00
N GLU A 108 -60.00 -18.68 0.08
CA GLU A 108 -61.32 -18.52 -0.54
C GLU A 108 -62.45 -18.54 0.49
N ASP A 109 -62.41 -19.49 1.43
CA ASP A 109 -63.39 -19.59 2.51
C ASP A 109 -63.34 -18.35 3.42
N TYR A 110 -62.15 -17.82 3.69
CA TYR A 110 -61.98 -16.61 4.47
C TYR A 110 -62.52 -15.37 3.74
N GLU A 111 -62.23 -15.23 2.45
CA GLU A 111 -62.73 -14.14 1.60
C GLU A 111 -64.27 -14.14 1.53
N ASN A 112 -64.88 -15.30 1.33
CA ASN A 112 -66.34 -15.48 1.29
C ASN A 112 -67.02 -15.06 2.61
N ASN A 113 -66.39 -15.34 3.75
CA ASN A 113 -66.93 -15.01 5.07
C ASN A 113 -66.80 -13.53 5.45
N LEU A 114 -65.85 -12.81 4.86
CA LEU A 114 -65.60 -11.40 5.17
C LEU A 114 -66.52 -10.43 4.43
N ASN A 115 -67.30 -10.91 3.46
CA ASN A 115 -68.18 -10.10 2.63
C ASN A 115 -67.41 -8.90 2.02
N ILE A 116 -66.21 -9.19 1.51
CA ILE A 116 -65.24 -8.21 1.04
C ILE A 116 -65.80 -7.48 -0.20
N ASP A 117 -65.79 -6.15 -0.22
CA ASP A 117 -66.12 -5.36 -1.41
C ASP A 117 -65.22 -5.78 -2.60
N ASN A 118 -65.74 -5.72 -3.84
CA ASN A 118 -65.05 -6.11 -5.10
C ASN A 118 -63.64 -5.50 -5.34
N GLU A 119 -63.16 -4.63 -4.45
CA GLU A 119 -61.84 -3.99 -4.53
C GLU A 119 -60.76 -4.59 -3.61
N SER A 120 -61.06 -5.49 -2.67
CA SER A 120 -60.05 -6.12 -1.80
C SER A 120 -59.82 -7.59 -2.16
N SER A 121 -58.59 -8.07 -2.01
CA SER A 121 -58.23 -9.44 -2.37
C SER A 121 -57.02 -9.97 -1.61
N ILE A 122 -56.96 -11.29 -1.49
CA ILE A 122 -55.89 -12.07 -0.91
C ILE A 122 -55.37 -13.00 -2.01
N THR A 123 -54.09 -12.88 -2.34
CA THR A 123 -53.48 -13.72 -3.39
C THR A 123 -52.30 -14.49 -2.85
N LEU A 124 -52.25 -15.78 -3.17
CA LEU A 124 -51.12 -16.66 -2.88
C LEU A 124 -50.27 -16.79 -4.14
N ASP A 125 -49.02 -16.35 -4.07
CA ASP A 125 -48.04 -16.51 -5.14
C ASP A 125 -46.86 -17.31 -4.59
N ASN A 126 -46.83 -18.61 -4.90
CA ASN A 126 -45.84 -19.56 -4.42
C ASN A 126 -45.67 -19.56 -2.89
N THR A 127 -44.70 -18.80 -2.39
CA THR A 127 -44.32 -18.74 -0.97
C THR A 127 -44.58 -17.37 -0.35
N ARG A 128 -45.44 -16.54 -0.95
CA ARG A 128 -45.85 -15.25 -0.41
C ARG A 128 -47.37 -15.08 -0.50
N ILE A 129 -47.94 -14.49 0.55
CA ILE A 129 -49.34 -14.05 0.59
C ILE A 129 -49.34 -12.53 0.43
N ILE A 130 -50.17 -12.04 -0.48
CA ILE A 130 -50.31 -10.63 -0.81
C ILE A 130 -51.74 -10.20 -0.48
N PHE A 131 -51.86 -9.28 0.48
CA PHE A 131 -53.13 -8.69 0.90
C PHE A 131 -53.30 -7.33 0.22
N HIS A 132 -54.40 -7.10 -0.49
CA HIS A 132 -54.72 -5.82 -1.13
C HIS A 132 -55.93 -5.15 -0.45
N LYS A 133 -55.75 -3.92 0.05
CA LYS A 133 -56.81 -3.10 0.69
C LYS A 133 -57.48 -3.69 1.94
N LEU A 134 -56.94 -4.74 2.56
CA LEU A 134 -57.41 -5.24 3.88
C LEU A 134 -56.82 -4.46 5.06
N ASN A 135 -57.60 -4.36 6.14
CA ASN A 135 -57.14 -3.79 7.41
C ASN A 135 -56.31 -4.79 8.24
N GLN A 136 -55.67 -4.33 9.31
CA GLN A 136 -54.76 -5.16 10.10
C GLN A 136 -55.44 -6.36 10.76
N SER A 137 -56.65 -6.20 11.30
CA SER A 137 -57.39 -7.28 11.95
C SER A 137 -57.76 -8.40 10.97
N GLN A 138 -58.19 -8.03 9.75
CA GLN A 138 -58.49 -8.98 8.68
C GLN A 138 -57.24 -9.76 8.23
N ILE A 139 -56.10 -9.07 8.15
CA ILE A 139 -54.83 -9.73 7.80
C ILE A 139 -54.41 -10.72 8.90
N GLU A 140 -54.49 -10.31 10.16
CA GLU A 140 -54.16 -11.17 11.30
C GLU A 140 -55.07 -12.40 11.38
N GLY A 141 -56.37 -12.25 11.09
CA GLY A 141 -57.32 -13.36 11.04
C GLY A 141 -57.00 -14.38 9.94
N CYS A 142 -56.71 -13.92 8.72
CA CYS A 142 -56.30 -14.81 7.62
C CYS A 142 -55.02 -15.58 7.97
N LEU A 143 -53.99 -14.85 8.43
CA LEU A 143 -52.71 -15.43 8.81
C LEU A 143 -52.86 -16.43 9.96
N GLN A 144 -53.78 -16.21 10.90
CA GLN A 144 -54.04 -17.15 11.98
C GLN A 144 -54.63 -18.47 11.48
N LEU A 145 -55.61 -18.43 10.57
CA LEU A 145 -56.21 -19.64 9.99
C LEU A 145 -55.18 -20.47 9.23
N ILE A 146 -54.42 -19.83 8.34
CA ILE A 146 -53.38 -20.49 7.56
C ILE A 146 -52.27 -21.00 8.50
N GLY A 147 -51.91 -20.21 9.52
CA GLY A 147 -50.91 -20.59 10.52
C GLY A 147 -51.30 -21.81 11.34
N ASN A 148 -52.57 -21.92 11.73
CA ASN A 148 -53.11 -23.10 12.44
C ASN A 148 -53.08 -24.33 11.53
N TYR A 149 -53.56 -24.21 10.30
CA TYR A 149 -53.53 -25.31 9.33
C TYR A 149 -52.10 -25.84 9.12
N ILE A 150 -51.11 -24.95 8.96
CA ILE A 150 -49.70 -25.34 8.84
C ILE A 150 -49.24 -26.08 10.10
N ASN A 151 -49.54 -25.56 11.29
CA ASN A 151 -49.10 -26.19 12.55
C ASN A 151 -49.70 -27.57 12.78
N ASP A 152 -50.96 -27.77 12.36
CA ASP A 152 -51.70 -29.02 12.57
C ASP A 152 -51.30 -30.10 11.56
N ASN A 153 -50.87 -29.71 10.36
CA ASN A 153 -50.63 -30.64 9.25
C ASN A 153 -49.15 -30.83 8.90
N ARG A 154 -48.23 -29.99 9.41
CA ARG A 154 -46.79 -30.17 9.21
C ARG A 154 -46.20 -31.16 10.21
N GLU A 155 -45.19 -31.90 9.79
CA GLU A 155 -44.33 -32.63 10.73
C GLU A 155 -43.68 -31.66 11.72
N LYS A 156 -43.68 -32.00 13.02
CA LYS A 156 -42.95 -31.23 14.03
C LYS A 156 -41.45 -31.28 13.74
N LEU A 157 -40.93 -30.20 13.17
CA LEU A 157 -39.51 -30.04 12.93
C LEU A 157 -38.74 -29.97 14.26
N THR A 158 -37.81 -30.90 14.45
CA THR A 158 -36.88 -30.89 15.58
C THR A 158 -35.80 -29.83 15.36
N ALA A 159 -35.12 -29.41 16.44
CA ALA A 159 -33.98 -28.48 16.35
C ALA A 159 -32.90 -28.93 15.33
N LYS A 160 -32.73 -30.26 15.18
CA LYS A 160 -31.84 -30.87 14.18
C LYS A 160 -32.28 -30.58 12.74
N GLY A 161 -33.58 -30.59 12.45
CA GLY A 161 -34.14 -30.27 11.14
C GLY A 161 -33.89 -28.83 10.72
N TYR A 162 -34.08 -27.89 11.66
CA TYR A 162 -33.74 -26.48 11.47
C TYR A 162 -32.24 -26.30 11.14
N LEU A 163 -31.37 -26.95 11.91
CA LEU A 163 -29.93 -26.83 11.72
C LEU A 163 -29.47 -27.37 10.36
N ILE A 164 -30.03 -28.50 9.90
CA ILE A 164 -29.75 -29.07 8.58
C ILE A 164 -30.24 -28.14 7.46
N TYR A 165 -31.44 -27.55 7.59
CA TYR A 165 -31.99 -26.64 6.61
C TYR A 165 -31.06 -25.43 6.42
N TYR A 166 -30.73 -24.73 7.50
CA TYR A 166 -29.89 -23.53 7.46
C TYR A 166 -28.45 -23.83 7.05
N ALA A 167 -27.90 -24.98 7.44
CA ALA A 167 -26.60 -25.41 6.95
C ALA A 167 -26.60 -25.55 5.41
N LYS A 168 -27.66 -26.09 4.81
CA LYS A 168 -27.75 -26.28 3.36
C LYS A 168 -28.08 -25.00 2.59
N THR A 169 -29.03 -24.20 3.07
CA THR A 169 -29.56 -23.05 2.32
C THR A 169 -28.75 -21.79 2.52
N VAL A 170 -28.01 -21.69 3.64
CA VAL A 170 -27.25 -20.50 4.00
C VAL A 170 -25.78 -20.84 4.22
N GLY A 171 -25.49 -21.87 5.02
CA GLY A 171 -24.12 -22.26 5.36
C GLY A 171 -23.26 -22.63 4.15
N ILE A 172 -23.71 -23.60 3.34
CA ILE A 172 -22.97 -24.07 2.16
C ILE A 172 -22.74 -22.94 1.13
N PRO A 173 -23.77 -22.17 0.70
CA PRO A 173 -23.56 -21.04 -0.19
C PRO A 173 -22.60 -19.99 0.37
N ALA A 174 -22.67 -19.66 1.67
CA ALA A 174 -21.76 -18.70 2.29
C ALA A 174 -20.30 -19.17 2.24
N ILE A 175 -20.04 -20.46 2.50
CA ILE A 175 -18.70 -21.06 2.41
C ILE A 175 -18.19 -21.00 0.97
N ILE A 176 -19.03 -21.34 -0.02
CA ILE A 176 -18.65 -21.28 -1.44
C ILE A 176 -18.31 -19.85 -1.85
N THR A 177 -19.13 -18.87 -1.46
CA THR A 177 -18.90 -17.45 -1.74
C THR A 177 -17.60 -16.96 -1.11
N LEU A 178 -17.34 -17.31 0.17
CA LEU A 178 -16.08 -16.98 0.84
C LEU A 178 -14.87 -17.59 0.13
N ALA A 179 -14.95 -18.85 -0.28
CA ALA A 179 -13.90 -19.51 -1.05
C ALA A 179 -13.65 -18.80 -2.40
N ALA A 180 -14.71 -18.41 -3.11
CA ALA A 180 -14.60 -17.68 -4.37
C ALA A 180 -13.95 -16.30 -4.18
N ILE A 181 -14.34 -15.55 -3.14
CA ILE A 181 -13.73 -14.26 -2.80
C ILE A 181 -12.23 -14.43 -2.50
N VAL A 182 -11.85 -15.45 -1.72
CA VAL A 182 -10.43 -15.73 -1.44
C VAL A 182 -9.66 -16.04 -2.73
N VAL A 183 -10.26 -16.80 -3.66
CA VAL A 183 -9.63 -17.09 -4.96
C VAL A 183 -9.47 -15.80 -5.79
N VAL A 184 -10.50 -14.96 -5.86
CA VAL A 184 -10.43 -13.67 -6.58
C VAL A 184 -9.37 -12.75 -5.97
N ILE A 185 -9.31 -12.64 -4.64
CA ILE A 185 -8.28 -11.86 -3.95
C ILE A 185 -6.88 -12.42 -4.27
N LYS A 186 -6.69 -13.74 -4.22
CA LYS A 186 -5.42 -14.37 -4.59
C LYS A 186 -5.04 -14.09 -6.04
N PHE A 187 -6.02 -14.10 -6.95
CA PHE A 187 -5.80 -13.82 -8.36
C PHE A 187 -5.46 -12.34 -8.61
N MET A 188 -6.18 -11.41 -7.97
CA MET A 188 -5.91 -9.97 -8.05
C MET A 188 -4.53 -9.60 -7.47
N ASN A 189 -4.05 -10.36 -6.47
CA ASN A 189 -2.75 -10.16 -5.86
C ASN A 189 -1.64 -11.04 -6.47
N TYR A 190 -1.96 -11.87 -7.48
CA TYR A 190 -0.97 -12.72 -8.11
C TYR A 190 -0.03 -11.86 -8.96
N ARG A 191 1.25 -11.86 -8.62
CA ARG A 191 2.30 -11.33 -9.48
C ARG A 191 3.05 -12.51 -10.09
N PRO A 192 3.18 -12.58 -11.43
CA PRO A 192 4.01 -13.60 -12.05
C PRO A 192 5.44 -13.49 -11.51
N PRO A 193 6.17 -14.61 -11.38
CA PRO A 193 7.57 -14.57 -10.99
C PRO A 193 8.35 -13.69 -11.98
N ILE A 194 9.23 -12.86 -11.43
CA ILE A 194 10.14 -12.04 -12.23
C ILE A 194 11.18 -12.99 -12.83
N GLU A 195 11.25 -13.02 -14.16
CA GLU A 195 12.22 -13.81 -14.91
C GLU A 195 13.19 -12.88 -15.63
N VAL A 196 14.49 -13.08 -15.39
CA VAL A 196 15.56 -12.42 -16.13
C VAL A 196 16.01 -13.29 -17.30
N SER A 197 16.29 -12.67 -18.43
CA SER A 197 16.76 -13.35 -19.66
C SER A 197 18.23 -13.72 -19.59
N GLU A 198 19.04 -12.98 -18.83
CA GLU A 198 20.48 -13.20 -18.68
C GLU A 198 20.84 -13.42 -17.21
N LYS A 199 21.53 -14.50 -16.84
CA LYS A 199 22.06 -14.65 -15.47
C LYS A 199 23.50 -14.14 -15.43
N ILE A 200 23.77 -13.21 -14.53
CA ILE A 200 25.09 -12.58 -14.38
C ILE A 200 25.68 -12.87 -13.00
N ASN A 201 27.00 -12.71 -12.92
CA ASN A 201 27.75 -12.75 -11.68
C ASN A 201 28.83 -11.67 -11.74
N ILE A 202 28.76 -10.69 -10.85
CA ILE A 202 29.76 -9.63 -10.71
C ILE A 202 31.05 -10.26 -10.16
N LYS A 203 32.17 -10.04 -10.86
CA LYS A 203 33.45 -10.73 -10.59
C LYS A 203 34.07 -10.28 -9.27
N ASN A 204 33.96 -8.99 -8.97
CA ASN A 204 34.47 -8.41 -7.73
C ASN A 204 33.33 -8.31 -6.70
N GLU A 205 33.35 -9.18 -5.70
CA GLU A 205 32.33 -9.25 -4.64
C GLU A 205 32.25 -7.97 -3.77
N TYR A 206 33.28 -7.11 -3.84
CA TYR A 206 33.34 -5.84 -3.12
C TYR A 206 33.16 -4.62 -4.03
N LEU A 207 32.87 -4.81 -5.33
CA LEU A 207 32.63 -3.70 -6.24
C LEU A 207 31.33 -2.99 -5.85
N VAL A 208 31.45 -1.70 -5.55
CA VAL A 208 30.33 -0.86 -5.14
C VAL A 208 29.81 -0.10 -6.36
N GLY A 209 28.50 -0.15 -6.60
CA GLY A 209 27.88 0.48 -7.75
C GLY A 209 27.69 1.99 -7.64
N ASN A 210 27.57 2.51 -6.42
CA ASN A 210 27.55 3.94 -6.13
C ASN A 210 27.89 4.21 -4.67
N THR A 211 28.33 5.44 -4.38
CA THR A 211 28.63 5.89 -3.01
C THR A 211 27.35 6.15 -2.22
N GLU A 212 27.41 5.92 -0.91
CA GLU A 212 26.34 6.24 0.04
C GLU A 212 25.98 7.73 -0.02
N SER A 213 26.98 8.58 -0.24
CA SER A 213 26.84 10.02 -0.48
C SER A 213 25.83 10.31 -1.60
N ASN A 214 26.02 9.70 -2.77
CA ASN A 214 25.12 9.91 -3.90
C ASN A 214 23.77 9.23 -3.66
N ILE A 215 23.74 8.01 -3.12
CA ILE A 215 22.51 7.24 -2.86
C ILE A 215 21.56 8.00 -1.92
N ASN A 216 22.09 8.61 -0.86
CA ASN A 216 21.32 9.45 0.08
C ASN A 216 20.71 10.70 -0.57
N ASN A 217 21.15 11.02 -1.79
CA ASN A 217 20.71 12.14 -2.59
C ASN A 217 20.08 11.66 -3.90
N TYR A 218 19.26 10.62 -3.81
CA TYR A 218 18.55 9.99 -4.92
C TYR A 218 19.46 9.36 -5.98
N GLY A 219 20.73 9.06 -5.65
CA GLY A 219 21.69 8.42 -6.56
C GLY A 219 21.68 9.00 -7.97
N MET A 220 21.59 10.32 -8.07
CA MET A 220 21.43 11.04 -9.34
C MET A 220 22.60 10.79 -10.29
N VAL A 221 23.78 10.49 -9.76
CA VAL A 221 25.00 10.23 -10.52
C VAL A 221 25.72 9.00 -9.96
N ALA A 222 26.25 8.16 -10.84
CA ALA A 222 27.20 7.10 -10.54
C ALA A 222 28.40 7.22 -11.48
N GLU A 223 29.61 7.17 -10.93
CA GLU A 223 30.86 7.22 -11.69
C GLU A 223 31.42 5.80 -11.82
N ALA A 224 31.69 5.40 -13.06
CA ALA A 224 32.45 4.20 -13.40
C ALA A 224 33.84 4.60 -13.91
N GLU A 225 34.70 3.63 -14.21
CA GLU A 225 36.11 3.89 -14.56
C GLU A 225 36.29 4.89 -15.71
N ASP A 226 35.52 4.74 -16.79
CA ASP A 226 35.64 5.56 -18.01
C ASP A 226 34.46 6.53 -18.23
N PHE A 227 33.37 6.39 -17.47
CA PHE A 227 32.11 7.06 -17.75
C PHE A 227 31.39 7.53 -16.48
N ILE A 228 30.62 8.61 -16.64
CA ILE A 228 29.67 9.08 -15.64
C ILE A 228 28.26 8.79 -16.15
N TYR A 229 27.44 8.19 -15.30
CA TYR A 229 26.04 7.92 -15.55
C TYR A 229 25.19 8.83 -14.67
N TYR A 230 24.17 9.48 -15.24
CA TYR A 230 23.32 10.37 -14.46
C TYR A 230 21.86 10.36 -14.90
N ALA A 231 20.95 10.50 -13.93
CA ALA A 231 19.52 10.59 -14.15
C ALA A 231 19.10 12.04 -14.25
N MET A 232 18.34 12.38 -15.29
CA MET A 232 17.78 13.72 -15.48
C MET A 232 16.51 13.64 -16.31
N GLU A 233 15.46 14.37 -15.91
CA GLU A 233 14.18 14.44 -16.65
C GLU A 233 13.59 13.06 -17.00
N GLY A 234 13.73 12.11 -16.08
CA GLY A 234 13.23 10.74 -16.29
C GLY A 234 14.01 9.95 -17.33
N LYS A 235 15.25 10.33 -17.66
CA LYS A 235 16.15 9.56 -18.53
C LYS A 235 17.44 9.23 -17.80
N ILE A 236 18.13 8.18 -18.25
CA ILE A 236 19.49 7.87 -17.81
C ILE A 236 20.43 8.20 -18.96
N TYR A 237 21.39 9.08 -18.68
CA TYR A 237 22.46 9.48 -19.58
C TYR A 237 23.76 8.81 -19.18
N ARG A 238 24.62 8.59 -20.17
CA ARG A 238 26.04 8.31 -20.01
C ARG A 238 26.82 9.44 -20.65
N THR A 239 27.89 9.88 -20.01
CA THR A 239 28.84 10.84 -20.58
C THR A 239 30.26 10.38 -20.26
N ASP A 240 31.24 10.77 -21.07
CA ASP A 240 32.64 10.51 -20.75
C ASP A 240 33.08 11.29 -19.50
N ILE A 241 34.23 10.91 -18.93
CA ILE A 241 34.76 11.54 -17.71
C ILE A 241 35.01 13.05 -17.84
N ASN A 242 35.09 13.61 -19.06
CA ASN A 242 35.27 15.04 -19.31
C ASN A 242 33.95 15.77 -19.61
N LEU A 243 32.81 15.07 -19.58
CA LEU A 243 31.46 15.59 -19.82
C LEU A 243 31.23 16.09 -21.26
N GLU A 244 31.96 15.55 -22.24
CA GLU A 244 31.92 16.04 -23.62
C GLU A 244 30.85 15.34 -24.48
N ASN A 245 30.53 14.08 -24.19
CA ASN A 245 29.72 13.23 -25.06
C ASN A 245 28.55 12.57 -24.31
N ASP A 246 27.44 13.30 -24.18
CA ASP A 246 26.21 12.75 -23.62
C ASP A 246 25.53 11.78 -24.58
N MET A 247 25.17 10.61 -24.08
CA MET A 247 24.37 9.59 -24.76
C MET A 247 23.23 9.15 -23.86
N VAL A 248 22.02 9.07 -24.40
CA VAL A 248 20.87 8.51 -23.70
C VAL A 248 20.99 6.98 -23.68
N ILE A 249 20.99 6.38 -22.49
CA ILE A 249 21.03 4.93 -22.29
C ILE A 249 19.62 4.37 -22.08
N PHE A 250 18.75 5.14 -21.41
CA PHE A 250 17.39 4.72 -21.14
C PHE A 250 16.43 5.92 -21.22
N ASP A 251 15.34 5.73 -21.96
CA ASP A 251 14.30 6.74 -22.22
C ASP A 251 12.94 6.04 -22.33
N GLU A 252 12.23 5.96 -21.21
CA GLU A 252 10.85 5.49 -21.18
C GLU A 252 9.92 6.57 -20.60
N LEU A 253 8.82 6.80 -21.34
CA LEU A 253 7.86 7.90 -21.21
C LEU A 253 7.04 7.92 -19.91
N GLU A 254 7.20 6.92 -19.04
CA GLU A 254 6.50 6.92 -17.75
C GLU A 254 7.21 7.86 -16.78
N ASN A 255 6.49 8.90 -16.34
CA ASN A 255 6.86 9.91 -15.33
C ASN A 255 7.05 9.33 -13.92
N LEU A 256 7.60 8.12 -13.82
CA LEU A 256 8.09 7.55 -12.59
C LEU A 256 9.52 8.06 -12.43
N GLY A 257 9.81 8.74 -11.31
CA GLY A 257 11.17 9.18 -10.97
C GLY A 257 12.15 8.02 -11.15
N LYS A 258 13.24 8.30 -11.85
CA LYS A 258 14.35 7.37 -12.07
C LYS A 258 15.52 7.84 -11.24
N ASP A 259 15.95 7.02 -10.29
CA ASP A 259 16.91 7.42 -9.27
C ASP A 259 17.64 6.19 -8.70
N THR A 260 18.57 6.42 -7.77
CA THR A 260 19.42 5.40 -7.14
C THR A 260 20.26 4.61 -8.15
N ILE A 261 20.87 5.32 -9.13
CA ILE A 261 21.74 4.70 -10.13
C ILE A 261 22.91 4.02 -9.42
N ASN A 262 23.18 2.77 -9.78
CA ASN A 262 24.36 2.01 -9.38
C ASN A 262 24.96 1.37 -10.64
N VAL A 263 26.26 1.46 -10.83
CA VAL A 263 26.94 0.92 -12.02
C VAL A 263 28.01 -0.08 -11.58
N VAL A 264 27.84 -1.34 -11.97
CA VAL A 264 28.82 -2.40 -11.71
C VAL A 264 29.11 -3.16 -13.00
N GLU A 265 30.38 -3.20 -13.39
CA GLU A 265 30.83 -3.75 -14.67
C GLU A 265 29.99 -3.17 -15.84
N ASP A 266 29.39 -4.02 -16.67
CA ASP A 266 28.61 -3.61 -17.85
C ASP A 266 27.13 -3.34 -17.54
N TRP A 267 26.74 -3.23 -16.26
CA TRP A 267 25.35 -3.11 -15.84
C TRP A 267 25.06 -1.86 -15.03
N ILE A 268 23.92 -1.25 -15.32
CA ILE A 268 23.33 -0.14 -14.58
C ILE A 268 22.09 -0.68 -13.86
N PHE A 269 22.03 -0.51 -12.55
CA PHE A 269 20.89 -0.82 -11.71
C PHE A 269 20.26 0.50 -11.24
N PHE A 270 18.94 0.59 -11.28
CA PHE A 270 18.23 1.83 -10.95
C PHE A 270 16.81 1.56 -10.51
N ARG A 271 16.21 2.51 -9.78
CA ARG A 271 14.80 2.47 -9.44
C ARG A 271 13.98 3.21 -10.50
N GLN A 272 12.81 2.68 -10.84
CA GLN A 272 11.77 3.35 -11.62
C GLN A 272 10.44 3.16 -10.89
N GLY A 273 10.01 4.17 -10.13
CA GLY A 273 8.79 4.07 -9.31
C GLY A 273 8.88 2.96 -8.25
N LYS A 274 8.12 1.87 -8.43
CA LYS A 274 8.12 0.70 -7.53
C LYS A 274 9.08 -0.41 -7.99
N GLU A 275 9.83 -0.20 -9.05
CA GLU A 275 10.63 -1.25 -9.65
C GLU A 275 12.10 -1.00 -9.41
N ILE A 276 12.84 -2.06 -9.10
CA ILE A 276 14.29 -2.08 -9.26
C ILE A 276 14.55 -2.75 -10.61
N ASN A 277 15.19 -2.02 -11.51
CA ASN A 277 15.54 -2.45 -12.84
C ASN A 277 17.06 -2.61 -12.98
N ARG A 278 17.47 -3.36 -14.00
CA ARG A 278 18.82 -3.30 -14.54
C ARG A 278 18.80 -3.21 -16.06
N ILE A 279 19.82 -2.58 -16.62
CA ILE A 279 20.05 -2.43 -18.06
C ILE A 279 21.55 -2.48 -18.34
N LYS A 280 21.97 -2.92 -19.52
CA LYS A 280 23.37 -2.83 -19.92
C LYS A 280 23.79 -1.39 -20.16
N THR A 281 25.09 -1.13 -19.99
CA THR A 281 25.70 0.19 -20.24
C THR A 281 25.66 0.65 -21.71
N ASP A 282 25.26 -0.24 -22.62
CA ASP A 282 24.96 0.04 -24.03
C ASP A 282 23.47 0.34 -24.32
N GLY A 283 22.60 0.25 -23.29
CA GLY A 283 21.16 0.48 -23.39
C GLY A 283 20.33 -0.75 -23.76
N THR A 284 20.93 -1.94 -23.83
CA THR A 284 20.21 -3.19 -24.11
C THR A 284 19.83 -3.95 -22.83
N ASN A 285 18.98 -4.97 -22.95
CA ASN A 285 18.59 -5.89 -21.87
C ASN A 285 18.04 -5.18 -20.61
N ASN A 286 17.04 -4.31 -20.78
CA ASN A 286 16.27 -3.75 -19.66
C ASN A 286 15.40 -4.84 -19.01
N GLU A 287 15.58 -5.06 -17.70
CA GLU A 287 14.92 -6.12 -16.95
C GLU A 287 14.52 -5.63 -15.56
N ILE A 288 13.30 -5.98 -15.14
CA ILE A 288 12.84 -5.79 -13.76
C ILE A 288 13.47 -6.88 -12.89
N LEU A 289 13.96 -6.52 -11.71
CA LEU A 289 14.52 -7.44 -10.71
C LEU A 289 13.64 -7.58 -9.48
N PHE A 290 12.88 -6.53 -9.17
CA PHE A 290 12.04 -6.48 -7.97
C PHE A 290 10.91 -5.46 -8.15
N ILE A 291 9.72 -5.76 -7.62
CA ILE A 291 8.56 -4.86 -7.61
C ILE A 291 8.13 -4.62 -6.17
N GLY A 292 8.48 -3.46 -5.64
CA GLY A 292 8.17 -2.93 -4.32
C GLY A 292 8.87 -1.59 -4.11
N TYR A 293 8.31 -0.71 -3.28
CA TYR A 293 9.01 0.54 -2.97
C TYR A 293 10.29 0.25 -2.20
N SER A 294 11.41 0.77 -2.71
CA SER A 294 12.75 0.65 -2.12
C SER A 294 13.35 2.03 -1.85
N LEU A 295 14.11 2.12 -0.76
CA LEU A 295 14.89 3.30 -0.37
C LEU A 295 16.37 2.90 -0.21
N GLN A 296 17.27 3.86 -0.41
CA GLN A 296 18.72 3.73 -0.18
C GLN A 296 19.33 2.48 -0.84
N MET A 297 18.98 2.25 -2.10
CA MET A 297 19.47 1.11 -2.86
C MET A 297 20.96 1.23 -3.19
N GLN A 298 21.73 0.20 -2.82
CA GLN A 298 23.16 0.08 -3.13
C GLN A 298 23.48 -1.31 -3.68
N VAL A 299 24.21 -1.37 -4.80
CA VAL A 299 24.73 -2.62 -5.35
C VAL A 299 26.16 -2.83 -4.84
N VAL A 300 26.43 -3.99 -4.23
CA VAL A 300 27.77 -4.40 -3.80
C VAL A 300 28.00 -5.84 -4.23
N GLY A 301 28.91 -6.03 -5.18
CA GLY A 301 29.17 -7.33 -5.81
C GLY A 301 27.88 -7.93 -6.37
N ASN A 302 27.57 -9.15 -5.95
CA ASN A 302 26.38 -9.89 -6.42
C ASN A 302 25.07 -9.55 -5.69
N TRP A 303 25.07 -8.56 -4.81
CA TRP A 303 23.91 -8.23 -3.97
C TRP A 303 23.46 -6.79 -4.14
N ILE A 304 22.15 -6.60 -4.12
CA ILE A 304 21.48 -5.31 -4.06
C ILE A 304 20.89 -5.18 -2.66
N TYR A 305 21.33 -4.18 -1.90
CA TYR A 305 20.87 -3.86 -0.55
C TYR A 305 19.93 -2.67 -0.59
N PHE A 306 18.82 -2.73 0.14
CA PHE A 306 17.85 -1.63 0.18
C PHE A 306 16.92 -1.75 1.39
N ILE A 307 16.27 -0.65 1.76
CA ILE A 307 15.15 -0.64 2.71
C ILE A 307 13.87 -0.89 1.92
N SER A 308 13.09 -1.90 2.31
CA SER A 308 11.82 -2.24 1.64
C SER A 308 10.61 -1.74 2.43
N ILE A 309 9.86 -0.79 1.86
CA ILE A 309 8.66 -0.23 2.50
C ILE A 309 7.57 -1.30 2.67
N GLU A 310 7.45 -2.23 1.72
CA GLU A 310 6.47 -3.31 1.76
C GLU A 310 6.76 -4.37 2.83
N ASP A 311 8.02 -4.44 3.31
CA ASP A 311 8.43 -5.34 4.39
C ASP A 311 8.54 -4.61 5.75
N ASP A 312 7.73 -3.56 5.96
CA ASP A 312 7.77 -2.70 7.15
C ASP A 312 9.10 -1.96 7.31
N SER A 313 9.61 -1.37 6.22
CA SER A 313 10.88 -0.63 6.16
C SER A 313 12.07 -1.42 6.68
N LYS A 314 12.10 -2.74 6.44
CA LYS A 314 13.23 -3.59 6.84
C LYS A 314 14.33 -3.59 5.80
N ILE A 315 15.57 -3.85 6.23
CA ILE A 315 16.70 -4.04 5.32
C ILE A 315 16.53 -5.38 4.62
N CYS A 316 16.56 -5.32 3.29
CA CYS A 316 16.58 -6.47 2.41
C CYS A 316 17.87 -6.53 1.63
N ARG A 317 18.23 -7.74 1.21
CA ARG A 317 19.10 -7.93 0.04
C ARG A 317 18.46 -8.87 -0.97
N ILE A 318 18.71 -8.65 -2.24
CA ILE A 318 18.33 -9.53 -3.35
C ILE A 318 19.55 -9.70 -4.24
N ASP A 319 19.72 -10.85 -4.89
CA ASP A 319 20.84 -10.99 -5.81
C ASP A 319 20.65 -10.12 -7.06
N VAL A 320 21.75 -9.86 -7.77
CA VAL A 320 21.74 -9.04 -9.01
C VAL A 320 20.88 -9.62 -10.14
N ASN A 321 20.35 -10.84 -9.99
CA ASN A 321 19.44 -11.52 -10.92
C ASN A 321 17.99 -11.56 -10.41
N GLY A 322 17.63 -10.75 -9.42
CA GLY A 322 16.27 -10.63 -8.89
C GLY A 322 15.81 -11.87 -8.12
N GLN A 323 16.73 -12.73 -7.70
CA GLN A 323 16.43 -13.95 -6.96
C GLN A 323 16.93 -13.86 -5.51
N ASN A 324 16.55 -14.85 -4.71
CA ASN A 324 17.08 -15.03 -3.35
C ASN A 324 16.92 -13.79 -2.43
N LYS A 325 15.79 -13.08 -2.51
CA LYS A 325 15.46 -11.98 -1.59
C LYS A 325 15.52 -12.48 -0.14
N GLN A 326 16.24 -11.75 0.72
CA GLN A 326 16.46 -12.04 2.12
C GLN A 326 16.20 -10.79 2.97
N LEU A 327 15.50 -10.99 4.08
CA LEU A 327 15.31 -9.98 5.12
C LEU A 327 16.49 -10.05 6.08
N LEU A 328 17.16 -8.92 6.37
CA LEU A 328 18.35 -8.87 7.22
C LEU A 328 18.06 -8.27 8.61
N SER A 329 17.02 -7.44 8.71
CA SER A 329 16.55 -6.84 9.98
C SER A 329 15.14 -7.30 10.35
N ASP A 330 14.83 -7.20 11.63
CA ASP A 330 13.50 -7.38 12.23
C ASP A 330 12.95 -6.06 12.80
N LYS A 331 13.60 -4.94 12.48
CA LYS A 331 13.31 -3.59 12.95
C LYS A 331 12.89 -2.69 11.79
N ASP A 332 12.06 -1.70 12.09
CA ASP A 332 11.66 -0.62 11.18
C ASP A 332 12.85 0.35 11.02
N ILE A 333 13.53 0.27 9.87
CA ILE A 333 14.79 0.97 9.61
C ILE A 333 14.51 2.32 8.95
N GLU A 334 15.16 3.36 9.46
CA GLU A 334 15.02 4.72 8.94
C GLU A 334 16.16 5.14 8.02
N ASP A 335 17.36 4.60 8.23
CA ASP A 335 18.58 5.00 7.52
C ASP A 335 19.58 3.84 7.50
N MET A 336 20.28 3.65 6.37
CA MET A 336 21.31 2.63 6.23
C MET A 336 22.49 3.06 5.36
N ALA A 337 23.64 2.42 5.57
CA ALA A 337 24.84 2.56 4.74
C ALA A 337 25.57 1.21 4.63
N VAL A 338 25.96 0.81 3.42
CA VAL A 338 26.75 -0.42 3.19
C VAL A 338 28.19 -0.06 2.91
N TYR A 339 29.05 -0.28 3.90
CA TYR A 339 30.46 0.11 3.84
C TYR A 339 31.38 -1.06 4.21
N LYS A 340 32.35 -1.36 3.32
CA LYS A 340 33.41 -2.37 3.53
C LYS A 340 32.92 -3.70 4.16
N GLY A 341 31.86 -4.28 3.60
CA GLY A 341 31.33 -5.58 4.04
C GLY A 341 30.48 -5.54 5.30
N LYS A 342 30.14 -4.35 5.80
CA LYS A 342 29.23 -4.12 6.92
C LYS A 342 28.03 -3.29 6.47
N ILE A 343 26.90 -3.46 7.15
CA ILE A 343 25.71 -2.62 7.02
C ILE A 343 25.54 -1.89 8.34
N TYR A 344 25.64 -0.56 8.29
CA TYR A 344 25.31 0.33 9.40
C TYR A 344 23.86 0.73 9.24
N TYR A 345 23.08 0.71 10.32
CA TYR A 345 21.65 1.01 10.23
C TYR A 345 21.10 1.68 11.48
N SER A 346 20.24 2.66 11.26
CA SER A 346 19.55 3.42 12.30
C SER A 346 18.07 3.07 12.33
N TYR A 347 17.53 2.95 13.54
CA TYR A 347 16.10 2.73 13.78
C TYR A 347 15.69 3.42 15.09
N ASN A 348 14.38 3.58 15.27
CA ASN A 348 13.84 4.16 16.50
C ASN A 348 12.95 3.20 17.27
N THR A 349 12.87 3.47 18.56
CA THR A 349 11.77 3.05 19.41
C THR A 349 10.94 4.28 19.79
N LYS A 350 9.92 4.12 20.64
CA LYS A 350 9.08 5.25 21.08
C LYS A 350 9.86 6.36 21.80
N GLU A 351 10.99 6.03 22.40
CA GLU A 351 11.71 6.93 23.31
C GLU A 351 13.12 7.29 22.82
N ASP A 352 13.76 6.41 22.03
CA ASP A 352 15.18 6.52 21.68
C ASP A 352 15.47 6.10 20.24
N GLY A 353 16.52 6.70 19.66
CA GLY A 353 17.12 6.28 18.40
C GLY A 353 18.41 5.48 18.60
N PHE A 354 18.61 4.49 17.76
CA PHE A 354 19.71 3.52 17.87
C PHE A 354 20.44 3.36 16.55
N LEU A 355 21.76 3.26 16.63
CA LEU A 355 22.63 2.90 15.53
C LEU A 355 23.31 1.56 15.84
N GLU A 356 23.19 0.64 14.90
CA GLU A 356 23.78 -0.69 14.96
C GLU A 356 24.56 -0.98 13.67
N VAL A 357 25.32 -2.07 13.69
CA VAL A 357 26.06 -2.59 12.53
C VAL A 357 25.92 -4.11 12.46
N MET A 358 25.90 -4.65 11.25
CA MET A 358 25.91 -6.09 10.98
C MET A 358 26.80 -6.42 9.78
N ASN A 359 27.13 -7.70 9.61
CA ASN A 359 27.70 -8.18 8.35
C ASN A 359 26.68 -8.05 7.21
N THR A 360 27.15 -7.99 5.97
CA THR A 360 26.29 -7.94 4.78
C THR A 360 25.40 -9.17 4.58
N ASP A 361 25.63 -10.26 5.31
CA ASP A 361 24.76 -11.43 5.37
C ASP A 361 23.74 -11.41 6.51
N GLY A 362 23.68 -10.31 7.28
CA GLY A 362 22.78 -10.14 8.43
C GLY A 362 23.28 -10.76 9.73
N THR A 363 24.47 -11.37 9.75
CA THR A 363 25.10 -11.92 10.95
C THR A 363 25.87 -10.84 11.74
N ASP A 364 26.34 -11.18 12.94
CA ASP A 364 27.19 -10.30 13.77
C ASP A 364 26.60 -8.91 14.02
N LYS A 365 25.33 -8.88 14.45
CA LYS A 365 24.63 -7.64 14.83
C LYS A 365 25.24 -7.08 16.11
N GLN A 366 25.67 -5.83 16.06
CA GLN A 366 26.35 -5.14 17.16
C GLN A 366 25.76 -3.74 17.35
N PHE A 367 25.51 -3.40 18.61
CA PHE A 367 25.15 -2.04 18.99
C PHE A 367 26.35 -1.10 18.88
N LEU A 368 26.14 0.10 18.33
CA LEU A 368 27.18 1.13 18.20
C LEU A 368 26.94 2.35 19.08
N SER A 369 25.74 2.93 19.06
CA SER A 369 25.43 4.17 19.79
C SER A 369 23.92 4.46 19.83
N ASN A 370 23.48 5.23 20.83
CA ASN A 370 22.11 5.80 20.89
C ASN A 370 22.06 7.07 20.05
N ILE A 371 22.13 6.93 18.72
CA ILE A 371 21.91 8.04 17.79
C ILE A 371 20.91 7.63 16.71
N ARG A 372 20.05 8.58 16.35
CA ARG A 372 19.23 8.53 15.15
C ARG A 372 19.99 9.25 14.03
N THR A 373 20.16 8.59 12.89
CA THR A 373 20.83 9.18 11.73
C THR A 373 19.84 9.48 10.61
N ARG A 374 20.16 10.48 9.80
CA ARG A 374 19.58 10.71 8.48
C ARG A 374 20.71 10.99 7.50
N ASN A 375 20.63 10.38 6.31
CA ASN A 375 21.63 10.48 5.25
C ASN A 375 23.03 10.05 5.72
N MET A 376 23.12 8.90 6.38
CA MET A 376 24.37 8.38 6.91
C MET A 376 25.40 8.09 5.81
N ILE A 377 26.63 8.57 6.01
CA ILE A 377 27.80 8.24 5.18
C ILE A 377 28.87 7.69 6.11
N VAL A 378 29.37 6.49 5.82
CA VAL A 378 30.41 5.83 6.61
C VAL A 378 31.72 5.87 5.84
N ASP A 379 32.81 6.24 6.51
CA ASP A 379 34.17 6.05 5.99
C ASP A 379 35.05 5.31 7.01
N GLU A 380 36.37 5.30 6.80
CA GLU A 380 37.30 4.52 7.61
C GLU A 380 37.31 4.92 9.09
N GLU A 381 37.12 6.21 9.37
CA GLU A 381 37.30 6.77 10.71
C GLU A 381 36.00 7.26 11.33
N TYR A 382 35.05 7.71 10.51
CA TYR A 382 33.87 8.42 10.96
C TYR A 382 32.57 7.96 10.29
N ILE A 383 31.47 8.20 11.01
CA ILE A 383 30.11 8.19 10.48
C ILE A 383 29.62 9.63 10.44
N TYR A 384 29.30 10.14 9.25
CA TYR A 384 28.70 11.45 9.03
C TYR A 384 27.20 11.30 8.91
N TYR A 385 26.44 12.16 9.57
CA TYR A 385 24.99 12.10 9.53
C TYR A 385 24.36 13.45 9.89
N LEU A 386 23.15 13.66 9.39
CA LEU A 386 22.29 14.74 9.85
C LEU A 386 21.55 14.27 11.10
N ALA A 387 21.62 15.04 12.18
CA ALA A 387 20.76 14.83 13.34
C ALA A 387 19.32 15.17 12.93
N ASP A 388 18.42 14.21 13.07
CA ASP A 388 17.06 14.30 12.50
C ASP A 388 16.29 15.55 12.95
N VAL A 389 16.26 15.81 14.26
CA VAL A 389 15.51 16.94 14.85
C VAL A 389 16.23 18.28 14.70
N GLU A 390 17.54 18.31 14.91
CA GLU A 390 18.32 19.55 14.88
C GLU A 390 18.56 20.05 13.46
N GLU A 391 18.51 19.14 12.46
CA GLU A 391 18.93 19.37 11.07
C GLU A 391 20.37 19.90 11.01
N ILE A 392 21.25 19.39 11.86
CA ILE A 392 22.67 19.76 11.94
C ILE A 392 23.53 18.58 11.51
N LEU A 393 24.61 18.87 10.78
CA LEU A 393 25.61 17.87 10.39
C LEU A 393 26.57 17.57 11.53
N TYR A 394 26.68 16.28 11.85
CA TYR A 394 27.62 15.73 12.83
C TYR A 394 28.51 14.69 12.16
N ARG A 395 29.65 14.42 12.80
CA ARG A 395 30.39 13.16 12.61
C ARG A 395 30.60 12.46 13.94
N MET A 396 30.58 11.13 13.93
CA MET A 396 30.91 10.28 15.07
C MET A 396 32.13 9.43 14.75
N SER A 397 33.14 9.44 15.62
CA SER A 397 34.33 8.59 15.44
C SER A 397 34.00 7.12 15.69
N LEU A 398 34.38 6.25 14.76
CA LEU A 398 34.22 4.80 14.89
C LEU A 398 35.09 4.21 16.00
N LYS A 399 36.20 4.87 16.34
CA LYS A 399 37.19 4.39 17.33
C LYS A 399 36.75 4.58 18.78
N ASN A 400 36.27 5.76 19.13
CA ASN A 400 35.96 6.14 20.52
C ASN A 400 34.50 6.61 20.72
N LYS A 401 33.68 6.60 19.65
CA LYS A 401 32.27 6.99 19.65
C LYS A 401 32.03 8.46 20.04
N SER A 402 33.06 9.31 20.02
CA SER A 402 32.88 10.75 20.25
C SER A 402 32.17 11.40 19.08
N ARG A 403 31.30 12.37 19.37
CA ARG A 403 30.51 13.10 18.37
C ARG A 403 31.01 14.53 18.27
N GLU A 404 31.11 15.02 17.04
CA GLU A 404 31.57 16.37 16.71
C GLU A 404 30.54 17.05 15.81
N ARG A 405 30.15 18.27 16.18
CA ARG A 405 29.28 19.12 15.37
C ARG A 405 30.11 19.78 14.28
N LEU A 406 29.71 19.62 13.02
CA LEU A 406 30.44 20.18 11.86
C LEU A 406 29.91 21.53 11.39
N SER A 407 28.69 21.90 11.76
CA SER A 407 28.08 23.17 11.34
C SER A 407 27.29 23.83 12.45
N ASN A 408 27.42 25.16 12.58
CA ASN A 408 26.56 25.95 13.46
C ASN A 408 25.21 26.32 12.83
N LYS A 409 25.04 26.07 11.53
CA LYS A 409 23.81 26.32 10.77
C LYS A 409 23.13 25.00 10.41
N GLN A 410 21.81 25.07 10.18
CA GLN A 410 21.04 23.91 9.76
C GLN A 410 21.37 23.52 8.32
N ILE A 411 21.66 22.24 8.11
CA ILE A 411 22.00 21.61 6.83
C ILE A 411 20.91 20.57 6.54
N LEU A 412 20.23 20.73 5.41
CA LEU A 412 19.18 19.79 5.03
C LEU A 412 19.71 18.62 4.19
N LYS A 413 20.78 18.87 3.44
CA LYS A 413 21.33 17.95 2.44
C LYS A 413 22.85 18.16 2.33
N PHE A 414 23.59 17.06 2.26
CA PHE A 414 25.03 17.06 2.06
C PHE A 414 25.45 15.86 1.22
N ILE A 415 26.59 16.02 0.56
CA ILE A 415 27.36 14.97 -0.13
C ILE A 415 28.82 15.10 0.32
N LYS A 416 29.55 14.00 0.30
CA LYS A 416 30.93 13.92 0.77
C LYS A 416 31.78 13.15 -0.24
N ASP A 417 32.97 13.66 -0.52
CA ASP A 417 34.07 12.89 -1.10
C ASP A 417 35.16 12.67 -0.05
N ASP A 418 36.34 12.21 -0.46
CA ASP A 418 37.44 11.93 0.47
C ASP A 418 37.94 13.17 1.22
N ASN A 419 37.82 14.36 0.62
CA ASN A 419 38.46 15.58 1.10
C ASN A 419 37.46 16.66 1.56
N HIS A 420 36.26 16.68 0.98
CA HIS A 420 35.31 17.76 1.16
C HIS A 420 33.88 17.27 1.40
N ILE A 421 33.12 18.12 2.08
CA ILE A 421 31.68 18.03 2.21
C ILE A 421 31.06 19.19 1.44
N PHE A 422 30.15 18.90 0.53
CA PHE A 422 29.33 19.88 -0.17
C PHE A 422 27.91 19.82 0.37
N TYR A 423 27.32 20.97 0.65
CA TYR A 423 26.07 21.03 1.39
C TYR A 423 25.27 22.28 1.06
N THR A 424 23.99 22.25 1.45
CA THR A 424 23.06 23.36 1.32
C THR A 424 22.46 23.69 2.67
N LEU A 425 22.18 24.98 2.90
CA LEU A 425 21.62 25.44 4.17
C LEU A 425 20.10 25.42 4.12
N LYS A 426 19.48 25.23 5.29
CA LYS A 426 18.04 25.48 5.43
C LYS A 426 17.74 26.95 5.18
N ASN A 427 16.84 27.22 4.26
CA ASN A 427 16.26 28.54 4.07
C ASN A 427 15.19 28.78 5.14
N VAL A 428 15.38 29.80 5.96
CA VAL A 428 14.42 30.17 7.01
C VAL A 428 13.40 31.21 6.54
N ASP A 429 13.67 31.87 5.41
CA ASP A 429 12.86 32.98 4.93
C ASP A 429 11.80 32.55 3.90
N ASN A 430 11.92 31.34 3.33
CA ASN A 430 11.01 30.84 2.32
C ASN A 430 10.88 29.31 2.38
N GLU A 431 9.67 28.83 2.74
CA GLU A 431 9.36 27.41 2.85
C GLU A 431 9.23 26.70 1.49
N ASP A 432 8.91 27.41 0.40
CA ASP A 432 8.86 26.84 -0.95
C ASP A 432 10.26 26.51 -1.47
N TRP A 433 11.28 27.24 -0.99
CA TRP A 433 12.68 27.07 -1.40
C TRP A 433 13.59 26.74 -0.21
N ARG A 434 13.39 25.55 0.36
CA ARG A 434 14.05 25.11 1.60
C ARG A 434 15.57 24.98 1.54
N PHE A 435 16.16 24.77 0.36
CA PHE A 435 17.59 24.51 0.18
C PHE A 435 18.29 25.74 -0.40
N LYS A 436 18.95 26.54 0.45
CA LYS A 436 19.62 27.79 0.04
C LYS A 436 21.11 27.58 -0.12
N GLY A 437 21.60 27.94 -1.31
CA GLY A 437 23.01 28.00 -1.65
C GLY A 437 23.70 26.65 -1.71
N LEU A 438 24.91 26.66 -2.26
CA LEU A 438 25.85 25.55 -2.29
C LEU A 438 27.14 25.98 -1.60
N TYR A 439 27.55 25.20 -0.61
CA TYR A 439 28.71 25.46 0.24
C TYR A 439 29.64 24.26 0.23
N LYS A 440 30.91 24.51 0.53
CA LYS A 440 31.98 23.52 0.67
C LYS A 440 32.67 23.68 2.02
N MET A 441 33.00 22.58 2.68
CA MET A 441 33.87 22.54 3.86
C MET A 441 34.81 21.33 3.77
N ASN A 442 35.88 21.31 4.55
CA ASN A 442 36.68 20.11 4.76
C ASN A 442 35.88 19.06 5.52
N VAL A 443 36.29 17.78 5.45
CA VAL A 443 35.64 16.68 6.18
C VAL A 443 35.64 16.83 7.72
N ASP A 444 36.46 17.73 8.27
CA ASP A 444 36.48 18.08 9.69
C ASP A 444 35.61 19.30 10.05
N GLY A 445 34.88 19.85 9.08
CA GLY A 445 34.05 21.04 9.25
C GLY A 445 34.78 22.38 9.11
N SER A 446 36.10 22.36 8.88
CA SER A 446 36.90 23.58 8.68
C SER A 446 36.80 24.13 7.25
N ASN A 447 37.37 25.31 7.01
CA ASN A 447 37.51 25.93 5.68
C ASN A 447 36.20 26.09 4.90
N VAL A 448 35.14 26.51 5.59
CA VAL A 448 33.83 26.78 4.99
C VAL A 448 33.93 27.87 3.92
N THR A 449 33.48 27.55 2.71
CA THR A 449 33.45 28.44 1.55
C THR A 449 32.07 28.36 0.86
N ALA A 450 31.51 29.49 0.45
CA ALA A 450 30.33 29.52 -0.40
C ALA A 450 30.77 29.34 -1.87
N LEU A 451 30.21 28.35 -2.56
CA LEU A 451 30.42 28.18 -4.01
C LEU A 451 29.41 29.01 -4.80
N ASP A 452 28.15 29.01 -4.35
CA ASP A 452 27.09 29.90 -4.85
C ASP A 452 26.04 30.10 -3.75
N SER A 453 25.94 31.30 -3.17
CA SER A 453 24.99 31.57 -2.07
C SER A 453 23.59 31.95 -2.54
N GLU A 454 23.42 32.31 -3.81
CA GLU A 454 22.20 32.96 -4.27
C GLU A 454 21.18 31.99 -4.85
N ILE A 455 21.63 30.80 -5.27
CA ILE A 455 20.77 29.75 -5.82
C ILE A 455 19.91 29.06 -4.76
N TYR A 456 18.84 28.44 -5.24
CA TYR A 456 18.03 27.47 -4.51
C TYR A 456 18.17 26.12 -5.18
N LEU A 457 18.43 25.09 -4.38
CA LEU A 457 18.52 23.73 -4.89
C LEU A 457 17.14 23.06 -4.83
N ASP A 458 16.90 22.17 -5.79
CA ASP A 458 15.70 21.35 -5.83
C ASP A 458 15.83 20.11 -4.93
N GLU A 459 14.70 19.45 -4.67
CA GLU A 459 14.64 18.19 -3.93
C GLU A 459 15.39 17.06 -4.68
N VAL A 460 15.41 17.10 -6.02
CA VAL A 460 15.89 16.04 -6.93
C VAL A 460 17.33 15.54 -6.67
N GLY A 461 18.20 16.32 -6.01
CA GLY A 461 19.45 15.78 -5.46
C GLY A 461 20.71 16.63 -5.73
N MET A 462 21.77 16.27 -5.03
CA MET A 462 23.15 16.64 -5.36
C MET A 462 23.96 15.36 -5.47
N ALA A 463 25.01 15.35 -6.28
CA ALA A 463 25.88 14.21 -6.39
C ALA A 463 27.33 14.64 -6.61
N VAL A 464 28.24 13.75 -6.26
CA VAL A 464 29.66 13.97 -6.28
C VAL A 464 30.35 12.86 -7.05
N THR A 465 31.25 13.23 -7.95
CA THR A 465 32.21 12.32 -8.61
C THR A 465 33.61 12.68 -8.12
N LYS A 466 34.65 12.02 -8.64
CA LYS A 466 36.04 12.37 -8.39
C LYS A 466 36.32 13.85 -8.67
N ASP A 467 35.86 14.35 -9.82
CA ASP A 467 36.23 15.68 -10.32
C ASP A 467 35.11 16.73 -10.26
N TYR A 468 33.85 16.31 -10.12
CA TYR A 468 32.71 17.22 -10.24
C TYR A 468 31.70 17.15 -9.08
N VAL A 469 30.88 18.20 -9.01
CA VAL A 469 29.66 18.25 -8.23
C VAL A 469 28.50 18.54 -9.16
N PHE A 470 27.49 17.67 -9.12
CA PHE A 470 26.25 17.78 -9.85
C PHE A 470 25.14 18.22 -8.90
N PHE A 471 24.30 19.15 -9.33
CA PHE A 471 23.16 19.59 -8.52
C PHE A 471 22.09 20.21 -9.42
N VAL A 472 20.83 20.10 -9.01
CA VAL A 472 19.71 20.77 -9.68
C VAL A 472 19.39 22.04 -8.92
N SER A 473 19.42 23.19 -9.60
CA SER A 473 19.18 24.47 -8.96
C SER A 473 18.47 25.49 -9.85
N THR A 474 17.94 26.53 -9.21
CA THR A 474 17.35 27.71 -9.84
C THR A 474 17.77 28.99 -9.10
N ASN A 475 17.61 30.13 -9.77
CA ASN A 475 17.67 31.45 -9.15
C ASN A 475 16.32 31.91 -8.56
N GLY A 476 15.33 31.01 -8.47
CA GLY A 476 13.98 31.28 -7.99
C GLY A 476 13.05 31.93 -9.02
N LYS A 477 13.52 32.16 -10.26
CA LYS A 477 12.72 32.72 -11.37
C LYS A 477 12.47 31.73 -12.49
N ASN A 478 13.41 30.82 -12.72
CA ASN A 478 13.35 29.83 -13.79
C ASN A 478 13.05 28.43 -13.23
N HIS A 479 12.67 27.50 -14.10
CA HIS A 479 12.61 26.09 -13.72
C HIS A 479 13.99 25.60 -13.26
N PRO A 480 14.06 24.75 -12.21
CA PRO A 480 15.31 24.12 -11.81
C PRO A 480 15.96 23.36 -12.96
N ALA A 481 17.28 23.45 -13.06
CA ALA A 481 18.05 22.80 -14.12
C ALA A 481 19.33 22.20 -13.55
N LEU A 482 19.83 21.13 -14.19
CA LEU A 482 21.12 20.55 -13.86
C LEU A 482 22.24 21.58 -14.00
N LYS A 483 23.15 21.57 -13.03
CA LYS A 483 24.40 22.31 -13.01
C LYS A 483 25.53 21.36 -12.69
N ILE A 484 26.66 21.57 -13.35
CA ILE A 484 27.89 20.82 -13.09
C ILE A 484 29.02 21.81 -12.87
N ILE A 485 29.71 21.67 -11.74
CA ILE A 485 30.87 22.47 -11.38
C ILE A 485 32.05 21.53 -11.10
N ASN A 486 33.27 22.03 -11.26
CA ASN A 486 34.43 21.39 -10.65
C ASN A 486 34.44 21.64 -9.13
N LYS A 487 35.34 20.96 -8.40
CA LYS A 487 35.46 21.08 -6.92
C LYS A 487 35.83 22.48 -6.42
N ASP A 488 36.29 23.35 -7.30
CA ASP A 488 36.65 24.74 -7.00
C ASP A 488 35.53 25.74 -7.30
N GLY A 489 34.38 25.26 -7.81
CA GLY A 489 33.21 26.11 -8.09
C GLY A 489 33.17 26.69 -9.51
N VAL A 490 34.10 26.32 -10.39
CA VAL A 490 34.06 26.73 -11.79
C VAL A 490 32.96 25.95 -12.49
N ARG A 491 32.00 26.69 -13.07
CA ARG A 491 30.85 26.12 -13.78
C ARG A 491 31.23 25.62 -15.16
N LEU A 492 30.78 24.41 -15.47
CA LEU A 492 31.02 23.71 -16.73
C LEU A 492 29.72 23.56 -17.55
N LYS A 493 28.58 23.33 -16.87
CA LYS A 493 27.26 23.15 -17.49
C LYS A 493 26.16 23.86 -16.68
#